data_AF-A0A845ES24-F1
#
_entry.id   AF-A0A845ES24-F1
#
_cell.length_a   1.000
_cell.length_b   1.000
_cell.length_c   1.000
_cell.angle_alpha   90.00
_cell.angle_beta   90.00
_cell.angle_gamma   90.00
#
_symmetry.space_group_name_H-M   'P 1'
#
loop_
_entity.id
_entity.type
_entity.pdbx_description
1 polymer ?
#
loop_
_entity_poly.entity_id
_entity_poly.type
_entity_poly.pdbx_seq_one_letter_code
_entity_poly.pdbx_strand_id
1 'polypeptide(L)'
;MNKQTVKNNSSKMMWRFINVALIASYIVLMFDSNTHNNLLATCLFTTYWFVRILRYGMKERAEGNQNRALYYFGLAIIVGMAIVAVGGIYLFGL
;
A
#
# COMPACT_ATOMS: atom_id res chain seq x y z
N MET A 1 7.94 -29.31 11.51
CA MET A 1 7.93 -27.94 10.93
C MET A 1 7.01 -27.08 11.80
N ASN A 2 7.53 -26.04 12.45
CA ASN A 2 6.80 -25.28 13.48
C ASN A 2 5.65 -24.47 12.85
N LYS A 3 4.42 -24.57 13.42
CA LYS A 3 3.20 -23.92 12.92
C LYS A 3 3.36 -22.39 12.79
N GLN A 4 4.18 -21.77 13.65
CA GLN A 4 4.50 -20.34 13.56
C GLN A 4 5.33 -19.99 12.31
N THR A 5 6.25 -20.86 11.90
CA THR A 5 7.12 -20.63 10.74
C THR A 5 6.32 -20.71 9.43
N VAL A 6 5.34 -21.62 9.36
CA VAL A 6 4.43 -21.75 8.20
C VAL A 6 3.50 -20.55 8.08
N LYS A 7 2.93 -20.07 9.20
CA LYS A 7 2.06 -18.88 9.23
C LYS A 7 2.80 -17.60 8.81
N ASN A 8 4.03 -17.41 9.28
CA ASN A 8 4.86 -16.26 8.89
C ASN A 8 5.25 -16.30 7.40
N ASN A 9 5.59 -17.47 6.86
CA ASN A 9 5.91 -17.60 5.44
C ASN A 9 4.70 -17.40 4.53
N SER A 10 3.53 -17.92 4.91
CA SER A 10 2.28 -17.71 4.17
C SER A 10 1.89 -16.22 4.13
N SER A 11 1.95 -15.53 5.27
CA SER A 11 1.72 -14.08 5.34
C SER A 11 2.70 -13.30 4.45
N LYS A 12 4.01 -13.62 4.53
CA LYS A 12 5.04 -12.98 3.69
C LYS A 12 4.78 -13.18 2.20
N MET A 13 4.32 -14.36 1.80
CA MET A 13 3.99 -14.71 0.42
C MET A 13 2.72 -13.99 -0.05
N MET A 14 1.66 -14.00 0.75
CA MET A 14 0.40 -13.29 0.47
C MET A 14 0.63 -11.79 0.24
N TRP A 15 1.44 -11.16 1.07
CA TRP A 15 1.76 -9.75 0.86
C TRP A 15 2.61 -9.48 -0.37
N ARG A 16 3.48 -10.40 -0.79
CA ARG A 16 4.22 -10.27 -2.05
C ARG A 16 3.24 -10.34 -3.22
N PHE A 17 2.28 -11.27 -3.18
CA PHE A 17 1.20 -11.33 -4.16
C PHE A 17 0.38 -10.04 -4.21
N ILE A 18 0.00 -9.47 -3.07
CA ILE A 18 -0.73 -8.18 -3.03
C ILE A 18 0.10 -7.06 -3.67
N ASN A 19 1.40 -6.97 -3.37
CA ASN A 19 2.26 -5.94 -3.99
C ASN A 19 2.38 -6.12 -5.50
N VAL A 20 2.52 -7.36 -5.98
CA VAL A 20 2.60 -7.67 -7.42
C VAL A 20 1.27 -7.37 -8.11
N ALA A 21 0.15 -7.73 -7.50
CA ALA A 21 -1.18 -7.44 -8.04
C ALA A 21 -1.41 -5.92 -8.16
N LEU A 22 -1.10 -5.15 -7.11
CA LEU A 22 -1.27 -3.70 -7.13
C LEU A 22 -0.42 -3.02 -8.22
N ILE A 23 0.84 -3.41 -8.37
CA ILE A 23 1.71 -2.80 -9.39
C ILE A 23 1.36 -3.25 -10.81
N ALA A 24 0.97 -4.52 -11.00
CA ALA A 24 0.53 -5.03 -12.29
C ALA A 24 -0.76 -4.35 -12.75
N SER A 25 -1.75 -4.24 -11.85
CA SER A 25 -3.00 -3.52 -12.14
C SER A 25 -2.76 -2.04 -12.42
N TYR A 26 -1.86 -1.38 -11.68
CA TYR A 26 -1.45 0.00 -11.97
C TYR A 26 -0.89 0.14 -13.39
N ILE A 27 0.07 -0.72 -13.77
CA ILE A 27 0.69 -0.67 -15.10
C ILE A 27 -0.35 -0.88 -16.19
N VAL A 28 -1.21 -1.90 -16.06
CA VAL A 28 -2.26 -2.18 -17.04
C VAL A 28 -3.20 -0.99 -17.22
N LEU A 29 -3.64 -0.36 -16.12
CA LEU A 29 -4.57 0.77 -16.18
C LEU A 29 -3.91 2.06 -16.66
N MET A 30 -2.60 2.22 -16.52
CA MET A 30 -1.87 3.39 -17.03
C MET A 30 -1.77 3.42 -18.56
N PHE A 31 -1.79 2.25 -19.21
CA PHE A 31 -1.79 2.14 -20.68
C PHE A 31 -3.19 1.99 -21.29
N ASP A 32 -4.23 2.07 -20.47
CA ASP A 32 -5.61 2.08 -20.94
C ASP A 32 -5.96 3.44 -21.54
N SER A 33 -6.69 3.44 -22.65
CA SER A 33 -7.13 4.67 -23.34
C SER A 33 -8.28 5.38 -22.61
N ASN A 34 -8.94 4.73 -21.65
CA ASN A 34 -9.99 5.34 -20.87
C ASN A 34 -9.42 6.23 -19.74
N THR A 35 -9.65 7.55 -19.83
CA THR A 35 -9.21 8.53 -18.84
C THR A 35 -9.78 8.31 -17.44
N HIS A 36 -10.91 7.61 -17.28
CA HIS A 36 -11.44 7.23 -15.96
C HIS A 36 -10.53 6.21 -15.26
N ASN A 37 -9.76 5.43 -16.02
CA ASN A 37 -8.84 4.42 -15.48
C ASN A 37 -7.56 5.04 -14.92
N ASN A 38 -7.23 6.29 -15.28
CA ASN A 38 -6.11 7.02 -14.68
C ASN A 38 -6.31 7.27 -13.17
N LEU A 39 -7.55 7.53 -12.74
CA LEU A 39 -7.85 7.71 -11.32
C LEU A 39 -7.69 6.39 -10.56
N LEU A 40 -8.20 5.29 -11.12
CA LEU A 40 -8.05 3.94 -10.55
C LEU A 40 -6.57 3.51 -10.51
N ALA A 41 -5.81 3.77 -11.57
CA ALA A 41 -4.37 3.54 -11.62
C ALA A 41 -3.66 4.31 -10.49
N THR A 42 -3.95 5.60 -10.36
CA THR A 42 -3.39 6.45 -9.30
C THR A 42 -3.76 5.92 -7.91
N CYS A 43 -5.00 5.48 -7.70
CA CYS A 43 -5.45 4.90 -6.44
C CYS A 43 -4.70 3.61 -6.09
N LEU A 44 -4.51 2.72 -7.06
CA LEU A 44 -3.74 1.48 -6.89
C LEU A 44 -2.27 1.75 -6.58
N PHE A 45 -1.67 2.73 -7.27
CA PHE A 45 -0.29 3.15 -7.02
C PHE A 45 -0.10 3.73 -5.62
N THR A 46 -1.00 4.61 -5.19
CA THR A 46 -0.96 5.20 -3.84
C THR A 46 -1.20 4.14 -2.76
N THR A 47 -2.09 3.18 -3.00
CA THR A 47 -2.32 2.03 -2.11
C THR A 47 -1.09 1.14 -2.01
N TYR A 48 -0.43 0.85 -3.13
CA TYR A 48 0.85 0.14 -3.15
C TYR A 48 1.91 0.86 -2.30
N TRP A 49 2.05 2.18 -2.47
CA TRP A 49 2.96 2.99 -1.68
C TRP A 49 2.64 2.96 -0.19
N PHE A 50 1.37 3.11 0.18
CA PHE A 50 0.91 3.04 1.56
C PHE A 50 1.30 1.72 2.25
N VAL A 51 1.01 0.59 1.58
CA VAL A 51 1.36 -0.75 2.09
C VAL A 51 2.87 -0.89 2.25
N ARG A 52 3.66 -0.34 1.32
CA ARG A 52 5.12 -0.38 1.35
C ARG A 52 5.69 0.46 2.50
N ILE A 53 5.17 1.67 2.70
CA ILE A 53 5.57 2.56 3.81
C ILE A 53 5.27 1.90 5.16
N LEU A 54 4.07 1.34 5.34
CA LEU A 54 3.72 0.62 6.57
C LEU A 54 4.66 -0.55 6.85
N ARG A 55 5.07 -1.29 5.81
CA ARG A 55 6.03 -2.39 5.93
C ARG A 55 7.41 -1.91 6.37
N TYR A 56 7.91 -0.81 5.81
CA TYR A 56 9.16 -0.22 6.27
C TYR A 56 9.05 0.25 7.72
N GLY A 57 7.95 0.90 8.10
CA GLY A 57 7.71 1.31 9.49
C GLY A 57 7.68 0.13 10.47
N MET A 58 6.99 -0.96 10.12
CA MET A 58 6.98 -2.18 10.93
C MET A 58 8.36 -2.82 11.02
N LYS A 59 9.13 -2.83 9.93
CA LYS A 59 10.50 -3.37 9.90
C LYS A 59 11.43 -2.55 10.79
N GLU A 60 11.46 -1.23 10.63
CA GLU A 60 12.28 -0.34 11.46
C GLU A 60 11.91 -0.44 12.94
N ARG A 61 10.62 -0.61 13.25
CA ARG A 61 10.15 -0.85 14.63
C ARG A 61 10.69 -2.17 15.19
N ALA A 62 10.69 -3.23 14.39
CA ALA A 62 11.23 -4.53 14.78
C ALA A 62 12.75 -4.52 14.96
N GLU A 63 13.46 -3.65 14.23
CA GLU A 63 14.91 -3.43 14.32
C GLU A 63 15.32 -2.47 15.46
N GLY A 64 14.36 -1.91 16.20
CA GLY A 64 14.61 -1.01 17.34
C GLY A 64 14.78 0.48 16.95
N ASN A 65 14.66 0.82 15.67
CA ASN A 65 14.80 2.18 15.16
C ASN A 65 13.48 2.98 15.31
N GLN A 66 13.12 3.32 16.55
CA GLN A 66 11.83 3.96 16.87
C GLN A 66 11.58 5.27 16.12
N ASN A 67 12.61 6.13 15.97
CA ASN A 67 12.47 7.41 15.26
C ASN A 67 12.16 7.23 13.76
N ARG A 68 12.83 6.27 13.10
CA ARG A 68 12.56 5.96 11.69
C ARG A 68 11.19 5.31 11.53
N ALA A 69 10.81 4.42 12.44
CA ALA A 69 9.49 3.81 12.44
C ALA A 69 8.38 4.87 12.55
N LEU A 70 8.52 5.83 13.46
CA LEU A 70 7.59 6.96 13.61
C LEU A 70 7.48 7.80 12.35
N TYR A 71 8.61 8.09 11.69
CA TYR A 71 8.61 8.80 10.40
C TYR A 71 7.81 8.04 9.34
N TYR A 72 8.04 6.73 9.17
CA TYR A 72 7.30 5.92 8.22
C TYR A 72 5.81 5.81 8.57
N PHE A 73 5.46 5.68 9.86
CA PHE A 73 4.05 5.69 10.26
C PHE A 73 3.38 7.05 10.03
N GLY A 74 4.08 8.16 10.28
CA GLY A 74 3.60 9.51 9.95
C GLY A 74 3.33 9.68 8.46
N LEU A 75 4.26 9.23 7.61
CA LEU A 75 4.04 9.20 6.16
C LEU A 75 2.86 8.33 5.76
N ALA A 76 2.70 7.15 6.37
CA ALA A 76 1.57 6.27 6.09
C ALA A 76 0.25 6.96 6.44
N ILE A 77 0.18 7.67 7.57
CA ILE A 77 -1.01 8.41 7.99
C ILE A 77 -1.36 9.51 6.97
N ILE A 78 -0.39 10.28 6.50
CA ILE A 78 -0.60 11.33 5.49
C ILE A 78 -1.12 10.72 4.18
N VAL A 79 -0.47 9.66 3.69
CA VAL A 79 -0.88 8.97 2.47
C VAL A 79 -2.27 8.34 2.63
N GLY A 80 -2.56 7.76 3.80
CA GLY A 80 -3.88 7.21 4.12
C GLY A 80 -4.98 8.27 4.10
N MET A 81 -4.72 9.45 4.69
CA MET A 81 -5.65 10.59 4.61
C MET A 81 -5.89 11.05 3.18
N ALA A 82 -4.85 11.09 2.34
CA ALA A 82 -5.00 11.45 0.93
C ALA A 82 -5.87 10.44 0.17
N ILE A 83 -5.71 9.13 0.42
CA ILE A 83 -6.56 8.09 -0.17
C ILE A 83 -8.03 8.29 0.25
N VAL A 84 -8.29 8.51 1.54
CA VAL A 84 -9.65 8.70 2.06
C VAL A 84 -10.27 9.99 1.50
N ALA A 85 -9.51 11.09 1.42
CA ALA A 85 -9.99 12.34 0.86
C ALA A 85 -10.36 12.20 -0.63
N VAL A 86 -9.49 11.61 -1.44
CA VAL A 86 -9.75 11.38 -2.87
C VAL A 86 -10.93 10.42 -3.07
N GLY A 87 -10.98 9.34 -2.28
CA GLY A 87 -12.10 8.38 -2.33
C GLY A 87 -13.43 9.01 -1.88
N GLY A 88 -13.41 9.84 -0.85
CA GLY A 88 -14.58 10.57 -0.36
C GLY A 88 -15.10 11.57 -1.39
N ILE A 89 -14.23 12.41 -1.94
CA ILE A 89 -14.60 13.36 -2.99
C ILE A 89 -15.24 12.63 -4.17
N TYR A 90 -14.65 11.51 -4.61
CA TYR A 90 -15.18 10.74 -5.74
C TYR A 90 -16.50 10.03 -5.44
N LEU A 91 -16.69 9.47 -4.25
CA LEU A 91 -17.93 8.79 -3.87
C LEU A 91 -19.10 9.74 -3.61
N PHE A 92 -18.81 10.95 -3.12
CA PHE A 92 -19.81 11.96 -2.81
C PHE A 92 -19.99 13.01 -3.91
N GLY A 93 -19.22 12.93 -5.01
CA GLY A 93 -19.35 13.81 -6.17
C GLY A 93 -19.07 15.28 -5.87
N LEU A 94 -18.17 15.55 -4.91
CA LEU A 94 -17.77 16.90 -4.49
C LEU A 94 -16.79 17.56 -5.46
#